data_AF-A0A967IEH5-F1
#
_entry.id   AF-A0A967IEH5-F1
#
_cell.length_a   1.000
_cell.length_b   1.000
_cell.length_c   1.000
_cell.angle_alpha   90.00
_cell.angle_beta   90.00
_cell.angle_gamma   90.00
#
_symmetry.space_group_name_H-M   'P 1'
#
loop_
_entity.id
_entity.type
_entity.pdbx_description
1 polymer ?
#
loop_
_entity_poly.entity_id
_entity_poly.type
_entity_poly.pdbx_seq_one_letter_code
_entity_poly.pdbx_strand_id
1 'polypeptide(L)' 'GHKVAICEQVEDPKAVKGLVKRDVVQVITPGLVVESENLQPKQNNYLMALVADG' A
#
# COMPACT_ATOMS: atom_id res chain seq x y z
N GLY A 1 12.09 -6.00 -5.05
CA GLY A 1 11.18 -4.84 -5.14
C GLY A 1 11.14 -4.12 -3.79
N HIS A 2 10.75 -2.85 -3.78
CA HIS A 2 10.60 -2.08 -2.54
C HIS A 2 9.18 -2.21 -1.97
N LYS A 3 9.05 -2.13 -0.65
CA LYS A 3 7.77 -1.89 0.03
C LYS A 3 7.61 -0.39 0.21
N VAL A 4 6.50 0.16 -0.28
CA VAL A 4 6.23 1.60 -0.24
C VAL A 4 4.94 1.84 0.53
N ALA A 5 4.98 2.72 1.53
CA ALA A 5 3.79 3.20 2.22
C ALA A 5 3.36 4.54 1.60
N ILE A 6 2.11 4.62 1.15
CA ILE A 6 1.50 5.87 0.68
C ILE A 6 0.84 6.54 1.87
N CYS A 7 1.27 7.76 2.16
CA CYS A 7 0.72 8.61 3.21
C CYS A 7 -0.09 9.73 2.57
N GLU A 8 -1.32 9.91 3.02
CA GLU A 8 -2.19 11.00 2.57
C GLU A 8 -2.55 11.92 3.72
N GLN A 9 -2.94 13.14 3.36
CA GLN A 9 -3.56 14.05 4.29
C GLN A 9 -5.02 13.64 4.51
N VAL A 10 -5.39 13.33 5.75
CA VAL A 10 -6.71 12.77 6.09
C VAL A 10 -7.70 13.80 6.66
N GLU A 11 -7.25 15.05 6.82
CA GLU A 11 -8.06 16.15 7.36
C GLU A 11 -8.02 17.37 6.42
N ASP A 12 -9.07 18.19 6.44
CA ASP A 12 -9.11 19.44 5.66
C ASP A 12 -8.06 20.44 6.20
N PRO A 13 -7.11 20.90 5.38
CA PRO A 13 -6.10 21.87 5.82
C PRO A 13 -6.69 23.21 6.28
N LYS A 14 -7.91 23.55 5.83
CA LYS A 14 -8.60 24.78 6.23
C LYS A 14 -9.22 24.67 7.62
N ALA A 15 -9.51 23.46 8.08
CA ALA A 15 -10.13 23.20 9.37
C ALA A 15 -9.11 23.13 10.53
N VAL A 16 -7.81 23.04 10.22
CA VAL A 16 -6.74 22.83 11.21
C VAL A 16 -5.73 23.97 11.18
N LYS A 17 -5.36 24.49 12.36
CA LYS A 17 -4.21 25.37 12.49
C LYS A 17 -2.97 24.54 12.81
N GLY A 18 -1.95 24.60 11.95
CA GLY A 18 -0.68 23.90 12.14
C GLY A 18 -0.54 22.68 11.23
N LEU A 19 0.08 21.61 11.73
CA LEU A 19 0.35 20.42 10.93
C LEU A 19 -0.92 19.58 10.78
N VAL A 20 -1.30 19.35 9.54
CA VAL A 20 -2.42 18.48 9.15
C VAL A 20 -2.12 17.02 9.45
N LYS A 21 -3.13 16.28 9.91
CA LYS A 21 -3.01 14.86 10.17
C LYS A 21 -2.70 14.10 8.88
N ARG A 22 -1.73 13.19 8.95
CA ARG A 22 -1.31 12.31 7.86
C ARG A 22 -1.27 10.88 8.35
N ASP A 23 -1.89 9.99 7.57
CA ASP A 23 -1.94 8.57 7.88
C ASP A 23 -1.51 7.75 6.64
N VAL A 24 -0.98 6.54 6.88
CA VAL A 24 -0.70 5.57 5.81
C VAL A 24 -2.04 5.01 5.32
N VAL A 25 -2.37 5.26 4.06
CA VAL A 25 -3.64 4.80 3.47
C VAL A 25 -3.48 3.53 2.64
N GLN A 26 -2.28 3.26 2.14
CA GLN A 26 -1.99 2.07 1.33
C GLN A 26 -0.53 1.65 1.49
N VAL A 27 -0.29 0.33 1.46
CA VAL A 27 1.07 -0.22 1.40
C VAL A 27 1.21 -1.01 0.11
N ILE A 28 2.03 -0.50 -0.80
CA ILE A 28 2.35 -1.16 -2.05
C ILE A 28 3.51 -2.13 -1.81
N THR A 29 3.28 -3.39 -2.15
CA THR A 29 4.33 -4.41 -2.23
C THR A 29 4.16 -5.22 -3.51
N PRO A 30 5.23 -5.79 -4.09
CA PRO A 30 5.14 -6.55 -5.34
C PRO A 30 4.07 -7.66 -5.33
N GLY A 31 3.88 -8.34 -4.21
CA GLY A 31 2.91 -9.44 -4.08
C GLY A 31 1.47 -9.02 -3.74
N LEU A 32 1.21 -7.72 -3.55
CA LEU A 32 -0.11 -7.19 -3.18
C LEU A 32 -0.69 -6.22 -4.24
N VAL A 33 -0.04 -6.09 -5.39
CA VAL A 33 -0.49 -5.17 -6.44
C VAL A 33 -1.73 -5.74 -7.16
N VAL A 34 -2.76 -4.91 -7.31
CA VAL A 34 -4.05 -5.29 -7.92
C VAL A 34 -4.38 -4.49 -9.17
N GLU A 35 -3.67 -3.37 -9.38
CA GLU A 35 -3.85 -2.50 -10.53
C GLU A 35 -3.31 -3.18 -11.79
N SER A 36 -4.17 -3.35 -12.80
CA SER A 36 -3.86 -4.08 -14.03
C SER A 36 -2.64 -3.53 -14.78
N GLU A 37 -2.37 -2.23 -14.68
CA GLU A 37 -1.20 -1.56 -15.28
C GLU A 37 0.14 -2.03 -14.69
N ASN A 38 0.10 -2.55 -13.46
CA ASN A 38 1.26 -3.04 -12.74
C ASN A 38 1.36 -4.58 -12.76
N LEU A 39 0.41 -5.26 -13.42
CA LEU A 39 0.38 -6.71 -13.55
C LEU A 39 0.75 -7.14 -14.98
N GLN A 40 1.48 -8.24 -15.10
CA GLN A 40 1.80 -8.79 -16.41
C GLN A 40 0.57 -9.54 -16.97
N PRO A 41 0.12 -9.24 -18.20
CA PRO A 41 -1.01 -9.92 -18.80
C PRO A 41 -0.77 -11.43 -18.91
N LYS A 42 -1.80 -12.23 -18.61
CA LYS A 42 -1.78 -13.69 -18.68
C LYS A 42 -0.77 -14.37 -17.73
N GLN A 43 -0.26 -13.65 -16.73
CA GLN A 43 0.57 -14.20 -15.67
C GLN A 43 -0.09 -13.97 -14.32
N ASN A 44 0.12 -14.93 -13.41
CA ASN A 44 -0.39 -14.84 -12.05
C ASN A 44 0.63 -14.12 -11.16
N ASN A 45 0.14 -13.24 -10.28
CA ASN A 45 0.94 -12.63 -9.21
C ASN A 45 0.51 -13.25 -7.88
N TYR A 46 1.41 -13.99 -7.22
CA TYR A 46 1.08 -14.77 -6.03
C TYR A 46 1.61 -14.12 -4.76
N LEU A 47 0.82 -14.21 -3.69
CA LEU A 47 1.25 -13.96 -2.32
C LEU A 47 1.28 -15.29 -1.58
N MET A 48 2.36 -15.53 -0.83
CA MET A 48 2.52 -16.74 -0.03
C MET A 48 2.93 -16.37 1.40
N ALA A 49 2.39 -17.11 2.35
CA ALA A 49 2.87 -17.15 3.72
C ALA A 49 3.20 -18.60 4.06
N LEU A 50 4.27 -18.81 4.81
CA LEU A 50 4.67 -20.12 5.33
C LEU A 50 4.81 -19.98 6.84
N VAL A 51 4.34 -21.00 7.56
CA VAL A 51 4.54 -21.14 8.99
C VAL A 51 5.06 -22.55 9.23
N ALA A 52 6.12 -22.69 10.02
CA ALA A 52 6.58 -23.98 10.47
C ALA A 52 5.72 -24.42 11.65
N ASP A 53 5.22 -25.64 11.62
CA ASP A 53 4.67 -26.29 12.80
C ASP A 53 5.82 -26.96 13.56
N GLY A 54 5.96 -26.63 14.84
CA GLY A 54 6.80 -27.36 15.81
C GLY A 54 8.30 -27.17 15.66
#